data_AF-A0A4S2ULR3-F1
#
_entry.id   AF-A0A4S2ULR3-F1
#
_cell.length_a   1.000
_cell.length_b   1.000
_cell.length_c   1.000
_cell.angle_alpha   90.00
_cell.angle_beta   90.00
_cell.angle_gamma   90.00
#
_symmetry.space_group_name_H-M   'P 1'
#
loop_
_entity.id
_entity.type
_entity.pdbx_description
1 polymer ?
#
loop_
_entity_poly.entity_id
_entity_poly.type
_entity_poly.pdbx_seq_one_letter_code
_entity_poly.pdbx_strand_id
1 'polypeptide(L)'
;MVPVVQLCARDVPELPFPAGMDVLQVVWCPLIHNDEAGTVLPKVYWRSEQTVAGGRVLSDPPVPYEYDEEFVPRSCTVTPTRVVEYPNGDLPEGLAQSLSQRFDEIAEAFGFSYYETAVTVQSKVGGYPGWLQQPNWPVCGCGRRMDHLLSITATEPVEWRWFPLDEQGPESSDPSMWTGADDVVVDTIGHGMDMGDLGGLYLFVCPGCPDMPYAHRYDC
;
A
#
# COMPACT_ATOMS: atom_id res chain seq x y z
N MET A 1 12.89 -15.64 0.96
CA MET A 1 12.36 -14.29 0.65
C MET A 1 11.72 -14.34 -0.73
N VAL A 2 10.60 -13.66 -0.92
CA VAL A 2 9.92 -13.50 -2.23
C VAL A 2 9.88 -12.03 -2.62
N PRO A 3 9.94 -11.68 -3.92
CA PRO A 3 9.75 -10.31 -4.39
C PRO A 3 8.29 -9.88 -4.19
N VAL A 4 8.09 -8.64 -3.74
CA VAL A 4 6.75 -8.10 -3.46
C VAL A 4 6.44 -6.93 -4.38
N VAL A 5 7.30 -5.90 -4.38
CA VAL A 5 7.12 -4.74 -5.24
C VAL A 5 8.47 -4.15 -5.64
N GLN A 6 8.52 -3.60 -6.86
CA GLN A 6 9.61 -2.76 -7.33
C GLN A 6 9.03 -1.48 -7.91
N LEU A 7 9.50 -0.33 -7.44
CA LEU A 7 9.06 1.00 -7.89
C LEU A 7 10.26 1.81 -8.36
N CYS A 8 10.14 2.48 -9.51
CA CYS A 8 11.13 3.44 -9.97
C CYS A 8 10.72 4.84 -9.53
N ALA A 9 11.68 5.69 -9.14
CA ALA A 9 11.41 7.03 -8.63
C ALA A 9 10.62 7.91 -9.62
N ARG A 10 10.81 7.71 -10.92
CA ARG A 10 10.05 8.39 -11.98
C ARG A 10 8.54 8.11 -11.95
N ASP A 11 8.13 6.95 -11.43
CA ASP A 11 6.75 6.49 -11.40
C ASP A 11 6.05 6.89 -10.08
N VAL A 12 6.83 7.29 -9.05
CA VAL A 12 6.37 7.69 -7.71
C VAL A 12 7.14 8.91 -7.18
N PRO A 13 7.05 10.08 -7.86
CA PRO A 13 7.91 11.23 -7.58
C PRO A 13 7.72 11.86 -6.20
N GLU A 14 6.61 11.55 -5.51
CA GLU A 14 6.33 12.02 -4.15
C GLU A 14 7.08 11.25 -3.05
N LEU A 15 7.64 10.07 -3.36
CA LEU A 15 8.37 9.29 -2.37
C LEU A 15 9.79 9.83 -2.13
N PRO A 16 10.30 9.72 -0.89
CA PRO A 16 11.71 9.97 -0.62
C PRO A 16 12.56 8.81 -1.14
N PHE A 17 13.59 9.15 -1.92
CA PHE A 17 14.66 8.21 -2.30
C PHE A 17 15.99 8.68 -1.70
N PRO A 18 16.86 7.76 -1.24
CA PRO A 18 18.18 8.14 -0.77
C PRO A 18 19.02 8.68 -1.94
N ALA A 19 20.01 9.52 -1.61
CA ALA A 19 20.89 10.10 -2.63
C ALA A 19 21.55 9.01 -3.51
N GLY A 20 21.41 9.16 -4.83
CA GLY A 20 21.98 8.23 -5.81
C GLY A 20 21.18 6.93 -6.03
N MET A 21 20.01 6.80 -5.39
CA MET A 21 19.09 5.68 -5.58
C MET A 21 17.81 6.18 -6.27
N ASP A 22 17.26 5.37 -7.16
CA ASP A 22 16.06 5.65 -7.96
C ASP A 22 15.17 4.40 -8.14
N VAL A 23 15.47 3.31 -7.42
CA VAL A 23 14.66 2.10 -7.35
C VAL A 23 14.45 1.68 -5.90
N LEU A 24 13.18 1.44 -5.54
CA LEU A 24 12.76 0.81 -4.29
C LEU A 24 12.37 -0.63 -4.60
N GLN A 25 12.97 -1.60 -3.89
CA GLN A 25 12.57 -3.00 -3.92
C GLN A 25 12.15 -3.45 -2.52
N VAL A 26 10.99 -4.10 -2.44
CA VAL A 26 10.53 -4.78 -1.24
C VAL A 26 10.47 -6.28 -1.53
N VAL A 27 11.08 -7.03 -0.64
CA VAL A 27 10.99 -8.50 -0.59
C VAL A 27 10.62 -8.88 0.84
N TRP A 28 9.93 -9.99 1.06
CA TRP A 28 9.67 -10.45 2.43
C TRP A 28 9.89 -11.94 2.62
N CYS A 29 10.04 -12.35 3.88
CA CYS A 29 9.94 -13.75 4.27
C CYS A 29 8.45 -14.09 4.35
N PRO A 30 7.91 -14.97 3.49
CA PRO A 30 6.49 -15.31 3.47
C PRO A 30 6.11 -16.30 4.58
N LEU A 31 6.80 -16.27 5.72
CA LEU A 31 6.45 -17.02 6.92
C LEU A 31 6.02 -16.03 7.97
N ILE A 32 5.03 -16.40 8.79
CA ILE A 32 4.61 -15.59 9.93
C ILE A 32 5.71 -15.63 11.00
N HIS A 33 6.20 -14.46 11.38
CA HIS A 33 7.18 -14.31 12.43
C HIS A 33 6.52 -13.91 13.75
N ASN A 34 6.98 -14.50 14.85
CA ASN A 34 6.55 -14.16 16.19
C ASN A 34 7.32 -12.93 16.71
N ASP A 35 7.13 -11.79 16.06
CA ASP A 35 7.62 -10.48 16.49
C ASP A 35 6.46 -9.55 16.88
N GLU A 36 6.74 -8.26 17.10
CA GLU A 36 5.70 -7.28 17.48
C GLU A 36 4.60 -7.14 16.42
N ALA A 37 4.91 -7.33 15.14
CA ALA A 37 3.95 -7.22 14.06
C ALA A 37 3.20 -8.55 13.81
N GLY A 38 3.79 -9.69 14.19
CA GLY A 38 3.11 -10.99 14.13
C GLY A 38 2.80 -11.44 12.70
N THR A 39 3.64 -11.06 11.72
CA THR A 39 3.36 -11.22 10.28
C THR A 39 4.64 -11.59 9.50
N VAL A 40 4.58 -11.52 8.16
CA VAL A 40 5.73 -11.66 7.28
C VAL A 40 6.82 -10.62 7.57
N LEU A 41 8.08 -10.98 7.33
CA LEU A 41 9.20 -10.09 7.62
C LEU A 41 9.67 -9.36 6.36
N PRO A 42 9.33 -8.08 6.16
CA PRO A 42 9.77 -7.32 4.99
C PRO A 42 11.24 -6.88 5.09
N LYS A 43 11.86 -6.76 3.92
CA LYS A 43 13.16 -6.14 3.70
C LYS A 43 13.04 -5.11 2.57
N VAL A 44 13.43 -3.90 2.91
CA VAL A 44 13.47 -2.76 1.99
C VAL A 44 14.89 -2.60 1.45
N TYR A 45 15.02 -2.50 0.14
CA TYR A 45 16.27 -2.24 -0.56
C TYR A 45 16.13 -1.01 -1.45
N TRP A 46 17.03 -0.06 -1.25
CA TRP A 46 17.21 1.09 -2.12
C TRP A 46 18.34 0.81 -3.10
N ARG A 47 18.10 0.99 -4.40
CA ARG A 47 19.05 0.70 -5.48
C ARG A 47 19.04 1.80 -6.52
N SER A 48 20.04 1.77 -7.40
CA SER A 48 19.99 2.50 -8.66
C SER A 48 19.50 1.62 -9.81
N GLU A 49 18.84 2.19 -10.81
CA GLU A 49 18.44 1.52 -12.05
C GLU A 49 19.66 0.93 -12.75
N GLN A 50 20.81 1.61 -12.70
CA GLN A 50 22.08 1.07 -13.19
C GLN A 50 22.48 -0.22 -12.48
N THR A 51 22.33 -0.29 -11.16
CA THR A 51 22.64 -1.50 -10.37
C THR A 51 21.67 -2.64 -10.72
N VAL A 52 20.39 -2.32 -10.90
CA VAL A 52 19.37 -3.30 -11.28
C VAL A 52 19.62 -3.82 -12.70
N ALA A 53 19.87 -2.94 -13.67
CA ALA A 53 20.14 -3.31 -15.06
C ALA A 53 21.46 -4.08 -15.25
N GLY A 54 22.48 -3.81 -14.42
CA GLY A 54 23.73 -4.58 -14.40
C GLY A 54 23.60 -5.94 -13.71
N GLY A 55 22.50 -6.18 -13.00
CA GLY A 55 22.20 -7.46 -12.35
C GLY A 55 21.79 -8.54 -13.34
N ARG A 56 22.12 -9.80 -13.02
CA ARG A 56 21.64 -10.94 -13.79
C ARG A 56 20.17 -11.20 -13.47
N VAL A 57 19.29 -11.07 -14.47
CA VAL A 57 17.91 -11.58 -14.39
C VAL A 57 17.99 -13.11 -14.37
N LEU A 58 17.40 -13.72 -13.35
CA LEU A 58 17.30 -15.17 -13.24
C LEU A 58 16.06 -15.63 -14.01
N SER A 59 16.23 -16.59 -14.93
CA SER A 59 15.11 -17.23 -15.61
C SER A 59 14.29 -18.13 -14.68
N ASP A 60 14.90 -18.56 -13.57
CA ASP A 60 14.29 -19.37 -12.53
C ASP A 60 14.64 -18.70 -11.17
N PRO A 61 13.77 -17.83 -10.65
CA PRO A 61 14.01 -17.19 -9.35
C PRO A 61 13.94 -18.25 -8.24
N PRO A 62 14.78 -18.15 -7.20
CA PRO A 62 14.77 -19.10 -6.09
C PRO A 62 13.42 -19.09 -5.39
N VAL A 63 12.79 -20.26 -5.30
CA VAL A 63 11.55 -20.46 -4.55
C VAL A 63 11.87 -20.78 -3.09
N PRO A 64 11.18 -20.18 -2.11
CA PRO A 64 11.34 -20.56 -0.71
C PRO A 64 11.01 -22.04 -0.51
N TYR A 65 11.76 -22.72 0.37
CA TYR A 65 11.49 -24.11 0.72
C TYR A 65 10.20 -24.26 1.54
N GLU A 66 9.98 -23.34 2.48
CA GLU A 66 8.77 -23.23 3.31
C GLU A 66 8.24 -21.79 3.18
N TYR A 67 6.93 -21.68 3.00
CA TYR A 67 6.21 -20.41 2.89
C TYR A 67 4.73 -20.63 3.16
N ASP A 68 4.05 -19.54 3.51
CA ASP A 68 2.60 -19.42 3.53
C ASP A 68 2.15 -18.86 2.17
N GLU A 69 1.25 -19.57 1.49
CA GLU A 69 0.77 -19.22 0.14
C GLU A 69 0.04 -17.88 0.13
N GLU A 70 -0.62 -17.51 1.24
CA GLU A 70 -1.39 -16.25 1.36
C GLU A 70 -0.51 -15.00 1.31
N PHE A 71 0.82 -15.15 1.42
CA PHE A 71 1.80 -14.07 1.37
C PHE A 71 2.78 -14.19 0.20
N VAL A 72 2.47 -14.99 -0.82
CA VAL A 72 3.30 -15.09 -2.03
C VAL A 72 2.58 -14.41 -3.19
N PRO A 73 3.05 -13.24 -3.66
CA PRO A 73 2.38 -12.54 -4.74
C PRO A 73 2.61 -13.25 -6.07
N ARG A 74 1.57 -13.30 -6.90
CA ARG A 74 1.70 -13.54 -8.34
C ARG A 74 2.42 -12.37 -8.99
N SER A 75 3.24 -12.64 -10.00
CA SER A 75 3.87 -11.57 -10.78
C SER A 75 2.80 -10.80 -11.56
N CYS A 76 2.72 -9.50 -11.31
CA CYS A 76 1.83 -8.59 -12.02
C CYS A 76 2.55 -7.26 -12.31
N THR A 77 2.03 -6.52 -13.27
CA THR A 77 2.44 -5.12 -13.51
C THR A 77 1.56 -4.20 -12.68
N VAL A 78 2.14 -3.14 -12.14
CA VAL A 78 1.40 -2.08 -11.45
C VAL A 78 1.23 -0.87 -12.38
N THR A 79 0.04 -0.28 -12.38
CA THR A 79 -0.27 0.98 -13.08
C THR A 79 -0.72 2.00 -12.04
N PRO A 80 0.18 2.84 -11.51
CA PRO A 80 -0.14 3.72 -10.40
C PRO A 80 -1.11 4.84 -10.84
N THR A 81 -2.20 5.03 -10.08
CA THR A 81 -3.09 6.18 -10.22
C THR A 81 -2.83 7.16 -9.08
N ARG A 82 -2.59 8.44 -9.41
CA ARG A 82 -2.42 9.48 -8.39
C ARG A 82 -3.78 9.91 -7.86
N VAL A 83 -3.99 9.75 -6.56
CA VAL A 83 -5.23 10.14 -5.88
C VAL A 83 -4.96 11.04 -4.68
N VAL A 84 -6.02 11.71 -4.20
CA VAL A 84 -6.00 12.45 -2.93
C VAL A 84 -6.84 11.68 -1.92
N GLU A 85 -6.21 11.32 -0.80
CA GLU A 85 -6.84 10.67 0.35
C GLU A 85 -6.53 11.42 1.65
N TYR A 86 -7.21 11.02 2.72
CA TYR A 86 -7.16 11.65 4.04
C TYR A 86 -7.02 10.59 5.14
N PRO A 87 -6.49 10.94 6.33
CA PRO A 87 -6.43 10.01 7.46
C PRO A 87 -7.83 9.73 8.03
N ASN A 88 -8.01 8.57 8.65
CA ASN A 88 -9.23 8.22 9.40
C ASN A 88 -8.96 8.16 10.90
N GLY A 89 -8.57 6.99 11.44
CA GLY A 89 -8.40 6.78 12.88
C GLY A 89 -7.35 7.69 13.52
N ASP A 90 -6.44 8.25 12.71
CA ASP A 90 -5.38 9.18 13.11
C ASP A 90 -5.67 10.65 12.75
N LEU A 91 -6.92 10.97 12.40
CA LEU A 91 -7.39 12.33 12.27
C LEU A 91 -7.35 13.03 13.64
N PRO A 92 -6.86 14.28 13.74
CA PRO A 92 -6.87 15.02 15.00
C PRO A 92 -8.30 15.12 15.57
N GLU A 93 -8.47 14.85 16.85
CA GLU A 93 -9.78 14.74 17.51
C GLU A 93 -10.68 15.97 17.27
N GLY A 94 -10.12 17.18 17.42
CA GLY A 94 -10.86 18.42 17.16
C GLY A 94 -11.30 18.58 15.70
N LEU A 95 -10.51 18.07 14.76
CA LEU A 95 -10.87 18.07 13.34
C LEU A 95 -11.95 17.03 13.05
N ALA A 96 -11.80 15.81 13.58
CA ALA A 96 -12.82 14.75 13.49
C ALA A 96 -14.17 15.23 14.02
N GLN A 97 -14.18 15.87 15.19
CA GLN A 97 -15.39 16.44 15.78
C GLN A 97 -15.99 17.56 14.91
N SER A 98 -15.15 18.42 14.32
CA SER A 98 -15.65 19.50 13.44
C SER A 98 -16.25 19.00 12.12
N LEU A 99 -15.87 17.79 11.69
CA LEU A 99 -16.31 17.18 10.44
C LEU A 99 -17.39 16.12 10.63
N SER A 100 -17.77 15.78 11.87
CA SER A 100 -18.69 14.67 12.15
C SER A 100 -20.01 14.78 11.39
N GLN A 101 -20.63 15.95 11.38
CA GLN A 101 -21.86 16.19 10.62
C GLN A 101 -21.67 15.94 9.12
N ARG A 102 -20.50 16.28 8.55
CA ARG A 102 -20.22 16.02 7.14
C ARG A 102 -20.02 14.54 6.87
N PHE A 103 -19.49 13.79 7.82
CA PHE A 103 -19.37 12.34 7.70
C PHE A 103 -20.75 11.69 7.65
N ASP A 104 -21.68 12.15 8.50
CA ASP A 104 -23.08 11.70 8.47
C ASP A 104 -23.76 12.08 7.15
N GLU A 105 -23.57 13.31 6.66
CA GLU A 105 -24.10 13.77 5.37
C GLU A 105 -23.57 12.94 4.18
N ILE A 106 -22.29 12.55 4.20
CA ILE A 106 -21.70 11.65 3.19
C ILE A 106 -22.36 10.27 3.24
N ALA A 107 -22.51 9.71 4.45
CA ALA A 107 -23.14 8.40 4.63
C ALA A 107 -24.61 8.39 4.18
N GLU A 108 -25.37 9.45 4.49
CA GLU A 108 -26.76 9.58 4.06
C GLU A 108 -26.88 9.78 2.55
N ALA A 109 -26.01 10.61 1.95
CA ALA A 109 -26.10 10.94 0.53
C ALA A 109 -25.61 9.83 -0.40
N PHE A 110 -24.57 9.10 0.00
CA PHE A 110 -23.89 8.13 -0.87
C PHE A 110 -24.05 6.69 -0.37
N GLY A 111 -24.48 6.46 0.86
CA GLY A 111 -24.55 5.12 1.46
C GLY A 111 -23.19 4.59 1.94
N PHE A 112 -22.14 5.42 1.91
CA PHE A 112 -20.77 5.05 2.27
C PHE A 112 -20.25 5.89 3.42
N SER A 113 -19.47 5.28 4.29
CA SER A 113 -18.81 5.99 5.38
C SER A 113 -17.73 6.96 4.88
N TYR A 114 -17.31 7.87 5.76
CA TYR A 114 -16.11 8.68 5.51
C TYR A 114 -14.88 7.81 5.21
N TYR A 115 -14.73 6.68 5.89
CA TYR A 115 -13.60 5.78 5.69
C TYR A 115 -13.53 5.27 4.26
N GLU A 116 -14.63 4.69 3.76
CA GLU A 116 -14.71 4.15 2.39
C GLU A 116 -14.52 5.23 1.32
N THR A 117 -14.92 6.46 1.62
CA THR A 117 -14.88 7.57 0.65
C THR A 117 -13.59 8.38 0.69
N ALA A 118 -12.86 8.42 1.81
CA ALA A 118 -11.73 9.32 2.00
C ALA A 118 -10.39 8.61 2.22
N VAL A 119 -10.41 7.32 2.53
CA VAL A 119 -9.21 6.51 2.79
C VAL A 119 -9.15 5.38 1.76
N THR A 120 -8.03 5.25 1.04
CA THR A 120 -7.84 4.06 0.21
C THR A 120 -7.41 2.89 1.10
N VAL A 121 -7.96 1.70 0.90
CA VAL A 121 -7.51 0.46 1.56
C VAL A 121 -6.72 -0.44 0.60
N GLN A 122 -6.22 0.15 -0.48
CA GLN A 122 -5.45 -0.51 -1.53
C GLN A 122 -3.97 -0.56 -1.22
N SER A 123 -3.25 -1.37 -1.99
CA SER A 123 -1.81 -1.18 -2.09
C SER A 123 -1.54 0.23 -2.60
N LYS A 124 -0.74 0.98 -1.85
CA LYS A 124 -0.51 2.40 -2.11
C LYS A 124 0.87 2.83 -1.71
N VAL A 125 1.29 3.94 -2.29
CA VAL A 125 2.58 4.54 -2.05
C VAL A 125 2.41 5.91 -1.39
N GLY A 126 3.04 6.14 -0.25
CA GLY A 126 2.84 7.36 0.53
C GLY A 126 1.41 7.46 1.09
N GLY A 127 0.92 8.68 1.30
CA GLY A 127 -0.42 8.90 1.85
C GLY A 127 -0.56 8.46 3.31
N TYR A 128 -1.70 7.89 3.66
CA TYR A 128 -2.02 7.49 5.03
C TYR A 128 -2.28 5.97 5.10
N PRO A 129 -1.83 5.27 6.16
CA PRO A 129 -2.24 3.88 6.35
C PRO A 129 -3.75 3.79 6.55
N GLY A 130 -4.37 2.75 5.98
CA GLY A 130 -5.80 2.52 6.03
C GLY A 130 -6.28 1.88 7.34
N TRP A 131 -5.83 2.39 8.50
CA TRP A 131 -5.99 1.75 9.81
C TRP A 131 -7.42 1.22 10.07
N LEU A 132 -7.51 -0.10 10.27
CA LEU A 132 -8.70 -0.81 10.77
C LEU A 132 -8.67 -0.88 12.30
N GLN A 133 -7.49 -1.09 12.88
CA GLN A 133 -7.27 -1.03 14.33
C GLN A 133 -6.76 0.35 14.78
N GLN A 134 -6.37 0.46 16.05
CA GLN A 134 -5.81 1.69 16.60
C GLN A 134 -4.52 2.07 15.87
N PRO A 135 -4.40 3.32 15.34
CA PRO A 135 -3.23 3.74 14.60
C PRO A 135 -1.92 3.54 15.38
N ASN A 136 -0.96 2.82 14.78
CA ASN A 136 0.33 2.53 15.39
C ASN A 136 1.48 3.09 14.54
N TRP A 137 1.72 4.39 14.67
CA TRP A 137 2.82 5.06 13.98
C TRP A 137 4.17 4.78 14.66
N PRO A 138 5.19 4.23 13.95
CA PRO A 138 6.49 4.00 14.54
C PRO A 138 7.27 5.31 14.73
N VAL A 139 8.13 5.33 15.75
CA VAL A 139 9.05 6.43 16.06
C VAL A 139 10.47 5.97 15.77
N CYS A 140 11.18 6.72 14.93
CA CYS A 140 12.58 6.46 14.62
C CYS A 140 13.46 6.68 15.85
N GLY A 141 14.64 6.03 15.92
CA GLY A 141 15.63 6.28 16.97
C GLY A 141 16.09 7.75 17.10
N CYS A 142 15.86 8.59 16.08
CA CYS A 142 16.09 10.03 16.15
C CYS A 142 14.95 10.83 16.83
N GLY A 143 13.88 10.17 17.30
CA GLY A 143 12.74 10.78 17.97
C GLY A 143 11.63 11.34 17.07
N ARG A 144 11.76 11.22 15.74
CA ARG A 144 10.69 11.63 14.81
C ARG A 144 9.73 10.47 14.56
N ARG A 145 8.44 10.77 14.45
CA ARG A 145 7.47 9.87 13.82
C ARG A 145 7.95 9.56 12.40
N MET A 146 7.91 8.29 12.00
CA MET A 146 8.25 7.87 10.65
C MET A 146 7.11 8.18 9.68
N ASP A 147 7.45 8.41 8.43
CA ASP A 147 6.49 8.68 7.36
C ASP A 147 6.00 7.36 6.76
N HIS A 148 4.76 7.31 6.30
CA HIS A 148 4.22 6.14 5.60
C HIS A 148 4.88 6.03 4.23
N LEU A 149 5.45 4.87 3.93
CA LEU A 149 6.15 4.59 2.68
C LEU A 149 5.25 3.83 1.71
N LEU A 150 4.66 2.73 2.15
CA LEU A 150 3.96 1.78 1.30
C LEU A 150 2.96 0.97 2.13
N SER A 151 1.74 0.80 1.62
CA SER A 151 0.82 -0.25 2.05
C SER A 151 0.79 -1.34 0.99
N ILE A 152 0.82 -2.60 1.40
CA ILE A 152 0.46 -3.75 0.57
C ILE A 152 -0.70 -4.44 1.30
N THR A 153 -1.87 -4.50 0.67
CA THR A 153 -3.10 -5.05 1.26
C THR A 153 -3.52 -6.30 0.50
N ALA A 154 -4.33 -7.16 1.12
CA ALA A 154 -4.81 -8.39 0.49
C ALA A 154 -5.60 -8.12 -0.80
N THR A 155 -6.52 -7.15 -0.73
CA THR A 155 -7.47 -6.88 -1.81
C THR A 155 -7.21 -5.53 -2.45
N GLU A 156 -7.16 -5.54 -3.78
CA GLU A 156 -7.38 -4.34 -4.57
C GLU A 156 -8.90 -4.16 -4.72
N PRO A 157 -9.52 -3.07 -4.23
CA PRO A 157 -10.91 -2.77 -4.48
C PRO A 157 -11.12 -2.56 -5.97
N VAL A 158 -12.15 -3.23 -6.43
CA VAL A 158 -12.50 -3.34 -7.85
C VAL A 158 -13.78 -2.61 -8.17
N GLU A 159 -14.16 -1.71 -7.28
CA GLU A 159 -15.39 -0.95 -7.34
C GLU A 159 -15.09 0.47 -6.82
N TRP A 160 -15.96 1.43 -7.17
CA TRP A 160 -16.09 2.74 -6.52
C TRP A 160 -15.04 3.81 -6.88
N ARG A 161 -14.92 4.85 -6.03
CA ARG A 161 -14.07 6.04 -6.19
C ARG A 161 -12.59 5.72 -6.42
N TRP A 162 -12.12 4.59 -5.91
CA TRP A 162 -10.72 4.20 -5.96
C TRP A 162 -10.36 3.36 -7.18
N PHE A 163 -11.33 3.16 -8.08
CA PHE A 163 -11.09 2.54 -9.36
C PHE A 163 -10.03 3.32 -10.17
N PRO A 164 -9.06 2.63 -10.81
CA PRO A 164 -8.08 3.28 -11.67
C PRO A 164 -8.79 4.10 -12.77
N LEU A 165 -8.62 5.42 -12.73
CA LEU A 165 -9.37 6.35 -13.60
C LEU A 165 -9.03 6.15 -15.09
N ASP A 166 -7.88 5.58 -15.41
CA ASP A 166 -7.44 5.28 -16.79
C ASP A 166 -8.25 4.14 -17.44
N GLU A 167 -9.04 3.39 -16.66
CA GLU A 167 -9.92 2.32 -17.14
C GLU A 167 -11.37 2.80 -17.36
N GLN A 168 -11.68 4.08 -17.11
CA GLN A 168 -12.96 4.67 -17.52
C GLN A 168 -12.94 4.92 -19.03
N GLY A 169 -13.74 4.15 -19.77
CA GLY A 169 -14.04 4.48 -21.16
C GLY A 169 -14.66 5.89 -21.24
N PRO A 170 -14.32 6.72 -22.24
CA PRO A 170 -14.77 8.12 -22.35
C PRO A 170 -16.30 8.32 -22.45
N GLU A 171 -17.09 7.25 -22.38
CA GLU A 171 -18.55 7.23 -22.56
C GLU A 171 -19.35 6.80 -21.32
N SER A 172 -18.72 6.51 -20.16
CA SER A 172 -19.49 6.12 -18.96
C SER A 172 -20.22 7.32 -18.35
N SER A 173 -21.55 7.34 -18.41
CA SER A 173 -22.39 8.39 -17.83
C SER A 173 -22.80 8.14 -16.37
N ASP A 174 -22.39 7.01 -15.78
CA ASP A 174 -22.64 6.73 -14.36
C ASP A 174 -21.63 7.49 -13.48
N PRO A 175 -22.04 8.02 -12.31
CA PRO A 175 -21.10 8.54 -11.34
C PRO A 175 -20.10 7.42 -11.00
N SER A 176 -18.79 7.73 -11.02
CA SER A 176 -17.70 6.77 -10.74
C SER A 176 -17.84 6.02 -9.41
N MET A 177 -18.73 6.49 -8.53
CA MET A 177 -19.13 5.84 -7.29
C MET A 177 -20.18 4.73 -7.48
N TRP A 178 -20.50 4.24 -8.67
CA TRP A 178 -21.40 3.07 -8.83
C TRP A 178 -20.92 2.09 -9.91
N THR A 179 -19.74 2.37 -10.47
CA THR A 179 -19.09 1.51 -11.46
C THR A 179 -18.23 0.47 -10.76
N GLY A 180 -18.54 -0.81 -11.01
CA GLY A 180 -17.67 -1.95 -10.67
C GLY A 180 -16.87 -2.40 -11.88
N ALA A 181 -15.72 -3.03 -11.64
CA ALA A 181 -15.01 -3.77 -12.67
C ALA A 181 -15.73 -5.07 -13.01
N ASP A 182 -15.41 -5.60 -14.19
CA ASP A 182 -15.76 -6.96 -14.57
C ASP A 182 -15.00 -7.95 -13.69
N ASP A 183 -15.69 -8.75 -12.88
CA ASP A 183 -15.11 -9.76 -11.98
C ASP A 183 -14.07 -10.65 -12.67
N VAL A 184 -14.25 -10.96 -13.96
CA VAL A 184 -13.30 -11.78 -14.73
C VAL A 184 -11.98 -11.05 -14.95
N VAL A 185 -12.02 -9.73 -15.10
CA VAL A 185 -10.83 -8.88 -15.25
C VAL A 185 -10.13 -8.75 -13.90
N VAL A 186 -10.89 -8.55 -12.82
CA VAL A 186 -10.40 -8.44 -11.45
C VAL A 186 -9.58 -9.65 -11.02
N ASP A 187 -10.09 -10.86 -11.22
CA ASP A 187 -9.42 -12.11 -10.83
C ASP A 187 -8.06 -12.30 -11.56
N THR A 188 -7.92 -11.65 -12.72
CA THR A 188 -6.68 -11.71 -13.52
C THR A 188 -5.67 -10.62 -13.17
N ILE A 189 -6.07 -9.58 -12.42
CA ILE A 189 -5.22 -8.44 -12.07
C ILE A 189 -4.72 -8.57 -10.62
N GLY A 190 -3.55 -8.01 -10.35
CA GLY A 190 -3.00 -7.93 -9.00
C GLY A 190 -2.24 -9.16 -8.55
N HIS A 191 -1.84 -9.14 -7.29
CA HIS A 191 -0.93 -10.13 -6.71
C HIS A 191 -1.65 -11.38 -6.18
N GLY A 192 -2.96 -11.32 -5.93
CA GLY A 192 -3.77 -12.45 -5.44
C GLY A 192 -3.32 -13.00 -4.09
N MET A 193 -3.00 -12.12 -3.14
CA MET A 193 -2.61 -12.49 -1.79
C MET A 193 -3.80 -12.25 -0.87
N ASP A 194 -4.08 -13.16 0.05
CA ASP A 194 -5.21 -13.01 0.98
C ASP A 194 -4.80 -12.42 2.34
N MET A 195 -3.51 -12.55 2.69
CA MET A 195 -2.90 -11.97 3.91
C MET A 195 -3.81 -12.15 5.14
N GLY A 196 -4.18 -13.39 5.49
CA GLY A 196 -5.05 -13.68 6.63
C GLY A 196 -6.48 -13.17 6.48
N ASP A 197 -6.96 -12.38 7.45
CA ASP A 197 -8.33 -11.82 7.46
C ASP A 197 -8.41 -10.54 6.59
N LEU A 198 -7.87 -10.61 5.37
CA LEU A 198 -7.79 -9.50 4.42
C LEU A 198 -7.04 -8.27 4.97
N GLY A 199 -5.95 -8.52 5.68
CA GLY A 199 -5.14 -7.48 6.32
C GLY A 199 -4.26 -6.68 5.35
N GLY A 200 -3.40 -5.86 5.96
CA GLY A 200 -2.44 -5.01 5.26
C GLY A 200 -1.11 -4.91 5.99
N LEU A 201 -0.02 -4.94 5.23
CA LEU A 201 1.32 -4.64 5.70
C LEU A 201 1.68 -3.20 5.34
N TYR A 202 2.01 -2.41 6.37
CA TYR A 202 2.39 -1.01 6.22
C TYR A 202 3.88 -0.84 6.51
N LEU A 203 4.60 -0.23 5.58
CA LEU A 203 6.00 0.14 5.72
C LEU A 203 6.12 1.63 6.00
N PHE A 204 7.04 1.98 6.89
CA PHE A 204 7.32 3.35 7.30
C PHE A 204 8.81 3.63 7.17
N VAL A 205 9.17 4.87 6.87
CA VAL A 205 10.58 5.30 6.68
C VAL A 205 10.85 6.61 7.41
N CYS A 206 12.09 6.83 7.87
CA CYS A 206 12.51 8.13 8.39
C CYS A 206 13.47 8.82 7.41
N PRO A 207 12.98 9.71 6.54
CA PRO A 207 13.82 10.37 5.53
C PRO A 207 14.79 11.38 6.12
N GLY A 208 14.55 11.86 7.35
CA GLY A 208 15.48 12.76 8.03
C GLY A 208 16.73 12.08 8.58
N CYS A 209 16.86 10.76 8.48
CA CYS A 209 18.04 10.00 8.90
C CYS A 209 18.84 9.56 7.66
N PRO A 210 20.18 9.65 7.66
CA PRO A 210 20.99 9.32 6.48
C PRO A 210 20.77 7.91 5.93
N ASP A 211 20.59 6.93 6.83
CA ASP A 211 20.41 5.53 6.45
C ASP A 211 18.95 5.18 6.10
N MET A 212 18.03 6.17 6.15
CA MET A 212 16.58 6.00 5.96
C MET A 212 16.05 4.71 6.62
N PRO A 213 16.16 4.59 7.96
CA PRO A 213 15.66 3.41 8.65
C PRO A 213 14.18 3.24 8.38
N TYR A 214 13.73 1.99 8.39
CA TYR A 214 12.33 1.64 8.17
C TYR A 214 11.80 0.76 9.30
N ALA A 215 10.48 0.76 9.44
CA ALA A 215 9.72 -0.11 10.32
C ALA A 215 8.50 -0.64 9.56
N HIS A 216 7.88 -1.70 10.09
CA HIS A 216 6.66 -2.25 9.51
C HIS A 216 5.59 -2.46 10.59
N ARG A 217 4.33 -2.46 10.15
CA ARG A 217 3.14 -2.80 10.93
C ARG A 217 2.27 -3.73 10.12
N TYR A 218 1.45 -4.47 10.83
CA TYR A 218 0.41 -5.29 10.26
C TYR A 218 -0.91 -4.94 10.93
N ASP A 219 -1.96 -4.92 10.14
CA ASP A 219 -3.29 -4.50 10.55
C ASP A 219 -4.31 -5.35 9.80
N CYS A 220 -5.24 -5.96 10.53
CA CYS A 220 -6.33 -6.81 10.01
C CYS A 220 -7.56 -6.65 10.89
#